data_AF-A3TMR0-F1
#
_entry.id   AF-A3TMR0-F1
#
_cell.length_a   1.000
_cell.length_b   1.000
_cell.length_c   1.000
_cell.angle_alpha   90.00
_cell.angle_beta   90.00
_cell.angle_gamma   90.00
#
_symmetry.space_group_name_H-M   'P 1'
#
loop_
_entity.id
_entity.type
_entity.pdbx_description
1 polymer ?
#
loop_
_entity_poly.entity_id
_entity_poly.type
_entity_poly.pdbx_seq_one_letter_code
_entity_poly.pdbx_strand_id
1 'polypeptide(L)'
;MGSTLGMVGLAMLAALLAVVVALRQRRPPEPLPPVLLGLELARMAQLVRQVEEGNQPWKAERLAATNLAYDLVLRDYCRSVDLPVPEGRGSLSRRQRFEMESALLTTGHDW
;
A
#
# COMPACT_ATOMS: atom_id res chain seq x y z
N MET A 1 22.19 32.17 -33.88
CA MET A 1 22.75 31.03 -33.12
C MET A 1 21.94 30.78 -31.86
N GLY A 2 20.73 30.26 -31.99
CA GLY A 2 19.91 29.88 -30.83
C GLY A 2 19.00 28.74 -31.27
N SER A 3 19.02 27.61 -30.55
CA SER A 3 17.97 26.56 -30.56
C SER A 3 18.36 25.26 -29.84
N THR A 4 19.57 25.13 -29.28
CA THR A 4 19.93 23.92 -28.49
C THR A 4 19.18 23.88 -27.15
N LEU A 5 19.02 25.02 -26.48
CA LEU A 5 18.25 25.12 -25.23
C LEU A 5 16.76 24.79 -25.41
N GLY A 6 16.15 25.17 -26.54
CA GLY A 6 14.75 24.89 -26.83
C GLY A 6 14.47 23.40 -27.05
N MET A 7 15.36 22.71 -27.77
CA MET A 7 15.24 21.27 -27.99
C MET A 7 15.40 20.45 -26.71
N VAL A 8 16.31 20.83 -25.81
CA VAL A 8 16.49 20.12 -24.54
C VAL A 8 15.27 20.25 -23.65
N GLY A 9 14.67 21.44 -23.57
CA GLY A 9 13.44 21.66 -22.81
C GLY A 9 12.26 20.84 -23.34
N LEU A 10 12.09 20.79 -24.66
CA LEU A 10 11.05 19.99 -25.31
C LEU A 10 11.25 18.48 -25.09
N ALA A 11 12.49 18.01 -25.19
CA ALA A 11 12.83 16.61 -24.94
C ALA A 11 12.57 16.19 -23.49
N MET A 12 12.92 17.03 -22.51
CA MET A 12 12.62 16.76 -21.10
C MET A 12 11.11 16.73 -20.82
N LEU A 13 10.35 17.66 -21.41
CA LEU A 13 8.89 17.68 -21.27
C LEU A 13 8.26 16.41 -21.86
N ALA A 14 8.71 15.99 -23.04
CA ALA A 14 8.24 14.76 -23.69
C ALA A 14 8.59 13.52 -22.86
N ALA A 15 9.79 13.46 -22.28
CA ALA A 15 10.20 12.37 -21.40
C ALA A 15 9.36 12.32 -20.12
N LEU A 16 9.07 13.47 -19.49
CA LEU A 16 8.21 13.55 -18.31
C LEU A 16 6.78 13.07 -18.61
N LEU A 17 6.22 13.48 -19.76
CA LEU A 17 4.91 13.01 -20.19
C LEU A 17 4.89 11.50 -20.45
N ALA A 18 5.93 10.97 -21.11
CA ALA A 18 6.06 9.53 -21.33
C ALA A 18 6.15 8.74 -20.02
N VAL A 19 6.87 9.25 -19.02
CA VAL A 19 6.96 8.63 -17.68
C VAL A 19 5.60 8.66 -16.97
N VAL A 20 4.88 9.77 -17.03
CA VAL A 20 3.54 9.88 -16.42
C VAL A 20 2.54 8.94 -17.10
N VAL A 21 2.59 8.83 -18.43
CA VAL A 21 1.76 7.90 -19.20
C VAL A 21 2.12 6.46 -18.86
N ALA A 22 3.41 6.11 -18.81
CA ALA A 22 3.87 4.78 -18.44
C ALA A 22 3.46 4.39 -17.01
N LEU A 23 3.52 5.33 -16.06
CA LEU A 23 3.04 5.12 -14.69
C LEU A 23 1.52 4.93 -14.64
N ARG A 24 0.76 5.66 -15.47
CA ARG A 24 -0.70 5.49 -15.60
C ARG A 24 -1.10 4.21 -16.32
N GLN A 25 -0.28 3.73 -17.26
CA GLN A 25 -0.53 2.53 -18.05
C GLN A 25 -0.03 1.25 -17.39
N ARG A 26 0.56 1.33 -16.18
CA ARG A 26 0.79 0.12 -15.39
C ARG A 26 -0.55 -0.56 -15.19
N ARG A 27 -0.69 -1.72 -15.85
CA ARG A 27 -1.84 -2.60 -15.75
C ARG A 27 -2.16 -2.75 -14.26
N PRO A 28 -3.41 -2.57 -13.83
CA PRO A 28 -3.75 -2.83 -12.44
C PRO A 28 -3.28 -4.26 -12.13
N PRO A 29 -2.52 -4.46 -11.04
CA PRO A 29 -2.11 -5.81 -10.66
C PRO A 29 -3.37 -6.67 -10.56
N GLU A 30 -3.29 -7.90 -11.05
CA GLU A 30 -4.37 -8.86 -10.90
C GLU A 30 -4.71 -8.95 -9.40
N PRO A 31 -6.00 -8.80 -9.03
CA PRO A 31 -6.38 -8.86 -7.62
C PRO A 31 -5.99 -10.22 -7.06
N LEU A 32 -5.20 -10.20 -5.98
CA LEU A 32 -4.83 -11.42 -5.29
C LEU A 32 -6.09 -12.10 -4.74
N PRO A 33 -6.20 -13.44 -4.83
CA PRO A 33 -7.26 -14.18 -4.17
C PRO A 33 -7.36 -13.82 -2.68
N PRO A 34 -8.57 -13.70 -2.11
CA PRO A 34 -8.76 -13.34 -0.69
C PRO A 34 -7.96 -14.22 0.28
N VAL A 35 -7.79 -15.51 -0.03
CA VAL A 35 -7.00 -16.43 0.81
C VAL A 35 -5.52 -16.02 0.91
N LEU A 36 -4.94 -15.50 -0.18
CA LEU A 36 -3.55 -15.05 -0.18
C LEU A 36 -3.41 -13.71 0.57
N LEU A 37 -4.42 -12.86 0.49
CA LEU A 37 -4.47 -11.61 1.25
C LEU A 37 -4.61 -11.89 2.75
N GLY A 38 -5.37 -12.91 3.15
CA GLY A 38 -5.42 -13.37 4.54
C GLY A 38 -4.06 -13.86 5.05
N LEU A 39 -3.37 -14.72 4.28
CA LEU A 39 -2.03 -15.18 4.64
C LEU A 39 -1.00 -14.03 4.73
N GLU A 40 -1.08 -13.07 3.82
CA GLU A 40 -0.21 -11.90 3.84
C GLU A 40 -0.51 -10.98 5.04
N LEU A 41 -1.79 -10.83 5.39
CA LEU A 41 -2.20 -10.05 6.56
C LEU A 41 -1.71 -10.71 7.86
N ALA A 42 -1.81 -12.04 7.98
CA ALA A 42 -1.24 -12.83 9.08
C ALA A 42 0.28 -12.61 9.20
N ARG A 43 0.99 -12.69 8.07
CA ARG A 43 2.44 -12.45 8.00
C ARG A 43 2.80 -11.03 8.46
N MET A 44 2.06 -10.02 8.01
CA MET A 44 2.28 -8.63 8.41
C MET A 44 1.97 -8.42 9.89
N ALA A 45 0.89 -9.01 10.43
CA ALA A 45 0.55 -8.95 11.85
C ALA A 45 1.70 -9.51 12.71
N GLN A 46 2.26 -10.65 12.31
CA GLN A 46 3.42 -11.24 12.98
C GLN A 46 4.65 -10.32 12.90
N LEU A 47 4.90 -9.71 11.75
CA LEU A 47 6.03 -8.80 11.57
C LEU A 47 5.90 -7.55 12.44
N VAL A 48 4.68 -6.99 12.58
CA VAL A 48 4.42 -5.87 13.51
C VAL A 48 4.81 -6.29 14.93
N ARG A 49 4.29 -7.42 15.42
CA ARG A 49 4.61 -7.93 16.77
C ARG A 49 6.10 -8.13 16.98
N GLN A 50 6.80 -8.72 16.01
CA GLN A 50 8.25 -8.91 16.08
C GLN A 50 9.03 -7.59 16.20
N VAL A 51 8.61 -6.55 15.47
CA VAL A 51 9.25 -5.22 15.55
C VAL A 51 8.90 -4.53 16.88
N GLU A 52 7.66 -4.68 17.36
CA GLU A 52 7.21 -4.12 18.64
C GLU A 52 7.92 -4.75 19.84
N GLU A 53 8.13 -6.06 19.84
CA GLU A 53 8.81 -6.79 20.91
C GLU A 53 10.33 -6.70 20.80
N GLY A 54 10.85 -6.60 19.58
CA GLY A 54 12.27 -6.53 19.30
C GLY A 54 12.94 -5.22 19.73
N ASN A 55 14.25 -5.28 19.93
CA ASN A 55 15.11 -4.11 20.15
C ASN A 55 16.01 -3.86 18.93
N GLN A 56 15.39 -3.63 17.78
CA GLN A 56 16.11 -3.40 16.53
C GLN A 56 16.56 -1.93 16.39
N PRO A 57 17.65 -1.65 15.67
CA PRO A 57 17.99 -0.29 15.27
C PRO A 57 16.84 0.35 14.48
N TRP A 58 16.61 1.65 14.71
CA TRP A 58 15.56 2.41 14.00
C TRP A 58 14.16 1.81 14.21
N LYS A 59 13.87 1.37 15.43
CA LYS A 59 12.62 0.68 15.78
C LYS A 59 11.39 1.49 15.41
N ALA A 60 11.40 2.80 15.64
CA ALA A 60 10.27 3.67 15.34
C ALA A 60 9.96 3.69 13.84
N GLU A 61 10.98 3.83 13.00
CA GLU A 61 10.87 3.85 11.55
C GLU A 61 10.44 2.49 11.00
N ARG A 62 11.00 1.41 11.54
CA ARG A 62 10.58 0.03 11.21
C ARG A 62 9.13 -0.19 11.56
N LEU A 63 8.70 0.22 12.75
CA LEU A 63 7.32 0.07 13.18
C LEU A 63 6.37 0.89 12.31
N ALA A 64 6.76 2.09 11.91
CA ALA A 64 5.97 2.92 10.99
C ALA A 64 5.84 2.25 9.60
N ALA A 65 6.94 1.73 9.06
CA ALA A 65 6.93 1.04 7.76
C ALA A 65 6.10 -0.25 7.79
N THR A 66 6.25 -1.07 8.84
CA THR A 66 5.49 -2.32 8.98
C THR A 66 4.00 -2.06 9.22
N ASN A 67 3.64 -1.05 10.03
CA ASN A 67 2.23 -0.64 10.18
C ASN A 67 1.63 -0.16 8.86
N LEU A 68 2.37 0.62 8.07
CA LEU A 68 1.89 1.06 6.76
C LEU A 68 1.69 -0.13 5.81
N ALA A 69 2.62 -1.09 5.79
CA ALA A 69 2.48 -2.31 5.00
C ALA A 69 1.24 -3.11 5.41
N TYR A 70 1.03 -3.30 6.73
CA TYR A 70 -0.15 -3.94 7.28
C TYR A 70 -1.45 -3.23 6.83
N ASP A 71 -1.51 -1.91 6.96
CA ASP A 71 -2.67 -1.11 6.58
C ASP A 71 -2.97 -1.20 5.07
N LEU A 72 -1.94 -1.30 4.22
CA LEU A 72 -2.11 -1.49 2.78
C LEU A 72 -2.70 -2.87 2.46
N VAL A 73 -2.19 -3.93 3.08
CA VAL A 73 -2.72 -5.29 2.90
C VAL A 73 -4.16 -5.39 3.42
N LEU A 74 -4.46 -4.77 4.57
CA LEU A 74 -5.82 -4.73 5.12
C LEU A 74 -6.80 -4.06 4.16
N ARG A 75 -6.40 -2.93 3.55
CA ARG A 75 -7.20 -2.25 2.51
C ARG A 75 -7.41 -3.14 1.29
N ASP A 76 -6.38 -3.83 0.82
CA ASP A 76 -6.48 -4.72 -0.33
C ASP A 76 -7.37 -5.93 -0.04
N TYR A 77 -7.29 -6.49 1.18
CA TYR A 77 -8.18 -7.56 1.61
C TYR A 77 -9.63 -7.09 1.64
N CYS A 78 -9.95 -5.98 2.32
CA CYS A 78 -11.30 -5.44 2.34
C CYS A 78 -11.85 -5.16 0.92
N ARG A 79 -11.05 -4.61 0.00
CA ARG A 79 -11.46 -4.41 -1.40
C ARG A 79 -11.76 -5.72 -2.12
N SER A 80 -10.99 -6.78 -1.85
CA SER A 80 -11.17 -8.07 -2.51
C SER A 80 -12.45 -8.81 -2.10
N VAL A 81 -13.07 -8.40 -0.98
CA VAL A 81 -14.31 -8.97 -0.44
C VAL A 81 -15.44 -7.93 -0.39
N ASP A 82 -15.33 -6.86 -1.18
CA ASP A 82 -16.34 -5.80 -1.31
C ASP A 82 -16.72 -5.09 0.00
N LEU A 83 -15.80 -5.02 0.97
CA LEU A 83 -15.95 -4.25 2.20
C LEU A 83 -15.56 -2.78 2.01
N PRO A 84 -16.20 -1.84 2.73
CA PRO A 84 -15.90 -0.42 2.60
C PRO A 84 -14.47 -0.09 3.04
N VAL A 85 -13.76 0.68 2.22
CA VAL A 85 -12.37 1.10 2.50
C VAL A 85 -12.26 2.62 2.50
N PRO A 86 -11.72 3.25 3.55
CA PRO A 86 -11.53 4.69 3.59
C PRO A 86 -10.57 5.17 2.50
N GLU A 87 -10.82 6.35 1.95
CA GLU A 87 -9.98 6.95 0.91
C GLU A 87 -8.56 7.29 1.42
N GLY A 88 -7.65 7.57 0.47
CA GLY A 88 -6.25 7.91 0.75
C GLY A 88 -5.29 6.72 0.68
N ARG A 89 -3.99 7.01 0.80
CA ARG A 89 -2.89 6.04 0.68
C ARG A 89 -1.96 5.99 1.91
N GLY A 90 -2.30 6.74 2.95
CA GLY A 90 -1.53 6.78 4.19
C GLY A 90 -1.93 5.68 5.17
N SER A 91 -1.25 5.67 6.32
CA SER A 91 -1.59 4.82 7.45
C SER A 91 -3.04 5.05 7.88
N LEU A 92 -3.67 3.98 8.36
CA LEU A 92 -4.98 4.04 8.96
C LEU A 92 -4.87 4.60 10.38
N SER A 93 -5.88 5.37 10.78
CA SER A 93 -6.06 5.61 12.22
C SER A 93 -6.38 4.28 12.92
N ARG A 94 -6.07 4.18 14.22
CA ARG A 94 -6.40 3.00 15.02
C ARG A 94 -7.87 2.59 14.93
N ARG A 95 -8.78 3.58 14.89
CA ARG A 95 -10.22 3.35 14.75
C ARG A 95 -10.57 2.75 13.39
N GLN A 96 -10.06 3.32 12.29
CA GLN A 96 -10.31 2.78 10.95
C GLN A 96 -9.77 1.36 10.80
N ARG A 97 -8.57 1.09 11.33
CA ARG A 97 -7.99 -0.25 11.35
C ARG A 97 -8.91 -1.23 12.08
N PHE A 98 -9.31 -0.90 13.30
CA PHE A 98 -10.20 -1.74 14.11
C PHE A 98 -11.55 -2.00 13.42
N GLU A 99 -12.16 -0.98 12.82
CA GLU A 99 -13.42 -1.10 12.07
C GLU A 99 -13.29 -2.08 10.89
N MET A 100 -12.20 -1.99 10.14
CA MET A 100 -11.93 -2.87 9.00
C MET A 100 -11.60 -4.31 9.42
N GLU A 101 -10.77 -4.48 10.46
CA GLU A 101 -10.46 -5.80 11.03
C GLU A 101 -11.73 -6.50 11.52
N SER A 102 -12.59 -5.76 12.23
CA SER A 102 -13.87 -6.28 12.72
C SER A 102 -14.82 -6.65 11.57
N ALA A 103 -14.82 -5.87 10.48
CA ALA A 103 -15.64 -6.17 9.31
C ALA A 103 -15.21 -7.48 8.62
N LEU A 104 -13.90 -7.74 8.51
CA LEU A 104 -13.37 -9.02 8.01
C LEU A 104 -13.80 -10.18 8.91
N LEU A 105 -13.60 -10.05 10.22
CA LEU A 105 -13.95 -11.11 11.18
C LEU A 105 -15.45 -11.44 11.15
N THR A 106 -16.32 -10.43 11.10
CA THR A 106 -17.78 -10.64 11.06
C THR A 106 -18.30 -11.21 9.75
N THR A 107 -17.50 -11.13 8.67
CA THR A 107 -17.80 -11.75 7.37
C THR A 107 -17.14 -13.13 7.19
N GLY A 108 -16.50 -13.66 8.23
CA GLY A 108 -15.91 -15.00 8.24
C GLY A 108 -14.46 -15.06 7.74
N HIS A 109 -13.80 -13.91 7.62
CA HIS A 109 -12.40 -13.81 7.24
C HIS A 109 -11.51 -13.67 8.48
N ASP A 110 -10.58 -14.61 8.66
CA ASP A 110 -9.63 -14.68 9.78
C ASP A 110 -8.19 -14.79 9.27
N TRP A 111 -7.21 -14.42 10.10
CA TRP A 111 -5.77 -14.43 9.77
C TRP A 111 -4.83 -14.59 10.97
#